data_AF-A0A3D2XYV2-F1
#
_entry.id   AF-A0A3D2XYV2-F1
#
_cell.length_a   1.000
_cell.length_b   1.000
_cell.length_c   1.000
_cell.angle_alpha   90.00
_cell.angle_beta   90.00
_cell.angle_gamma   90.00
#
_symmetry.space_group_name_H-M   'P 1'
#
loop_
_entity.id
_entity.type
_entity.pdbx_description
1 polymer ?
#
loop_
_entity_poly.entity_id
_entity_poly.type
_entity_poly.pdbx_seq_one_letter_code
_entity_poly.pdbx_strand_id
1 'polypeptide(L)'
;MSQSSHKYSLTARIFIGMVAGIIIGALLQFIFDDSGDLRFSIFSVEVSTYGILVEGIFSTLGQIFISSLKMLVVPLVFVSLICGTSSLSEPSKLGRLGAKSIGLYILTTAIAVTLAIMGGLLVSPGEGLNLQSETTYVAKEAPSLSQVIVDMFPSNPINSMAEGNMLQIIVFAVLLGVAMAMTGDAGKRLAAFFEDVNTVIMRLVTIIMNLAPYGVFVLMAKLFATIGLETIGGLLWYFFLVLAVLVIHALVTYPILLKIFSGMNPLILLQKMRDAALFAFSTSSSSATLPVTMETARNKLGIGKSVSSFTLPLGATINMDGTAIMQGVATVFIAQVYGVDLSLGDYVMVVLTATLASVGTAGVPGVGLIMLAMVLQQVNLPVEGIALIIGVDRLLDMTRTAVNITGDCTVATIIAKSEGDLDEAVFNDPDAGHQQEDVDFEHFDKNKESA
;
A
#
# COMPACT_ATOMS: atom_id res chain seq x y z
N MET A 1 -21.19 -2.33 29.38
CA MET A 1 -20.81 -3.45 28.48
C MET A 1 -21.66 -3.30 27.23
N SER A 2 -21.14 -2.60 26.22
CA SER A 2 -21.80 -2.50 24.92
C SER A 2 -21.63 -3.85 24.23
N GLN A 3 -22.73 -4.51 23.89
CA GLN A 3 -22.69 -5.70 23.04
C GLN A 3 -22.43 -5.20 21.62
N SER A 4 -21.29 -5.58 21.05
CA SER A 4 -21.04 -5.42 19.62
C SER A 4 -22.27 -5.91 18.85
N SER A 5 -22.82 -5.05 17.99
CA SER A 5 -24.01 -5.36 17.18
C SER A 5 -23.73 -6.40 16.08
N HIS A 6 -22.48 -6.84 15.95
CA HIS A 6 -22.03 -7.76 14.92
C HIS A 6 -21.46 -9.05 15.51
N LYS A 7 -22.06 -10.19 15.14
CA LYS A 7 -21.66 -11.54 15.57
C LYS A 7 -20.22 -11.94 15.16
N TYR A 8 -19.57 -11.20 14.27
CA TYR A 8 -18.25 -11.49 13.71
C TYR A 8 -17.32 -10.27 13.82
N SER A 9 -16.03 -10.52 14.08
CA SER A 9 -15.00 -9.48 14.08
C SER A 9 -14.88 -8.79 12.71
N LEU A 10 -14.32 -7.58 12.69
CA LEU A 10 -14.10 -6.82 11.46
C LEU A 10 -13.31 -7.64 10.43
N THR A 11 -12.30 -8.39 10.88
CA THR A 11 -11.54 -9.27 9.99
C THR A 11 -12.40 -10.29 9.28
N ALA A 12 -13.24 -10.98 10.04
CA ALA A 12 -14.07 -12.04 9.50
C ALA A 12 -15.04 -11.46 8.46
N ARG A 13 -15.58 -10.26 8.72
CA ARG A 13 -16.45 -9.55 7.79
C ARG A 13 -15.71 -9.17 6.49
N ILE A 14 -14.50 -8.61 6.58
CA ILE A 14 -13.68 -8.27 5.40
C ILE A 14 -13.35 -9.51 4.59
N PHE A 15 -12.93 -10.60 5.26
CA PHE A 15 -12.60 -11.86 4.60
C PHE A 15 -13.81 -12.49 3.91
N ILE A 16 -14.97 -12.52 4.57
CA ILE A 16 -16.22 -13.00 3.98
C ILE A 16 -16.61 -12.14 2.77
N GLY A 17 -16.53 -10.81 2.89
CA GLY A 17 -16.79 -9.90 1.77
C GLY A 17 -15.87 -10.17 0.58
N MET A 18 -14.57 -10.34 0.82
CA MET A 18 -13.59 -10.68 -0.22
C MET A 18 -13.95 -12.00 -0.92
N VAL A 19 -14.13 -13.09 -0.18
CA VAL A 19 -14.41 -14.42 -0.75
C VAL A 19 -15.73 -14.42 -1.51
N ALA A 20 -16.78 -13.80 -0.96
CA ALA A 20 -18.07 -13.68 -1.63
C ALA A 20 -17.96 -12.85 -2.92
N GLY A 21 -17.17 -11.78 -2.90
CA GLY A 21 -16.90 -10.94 -4.07
C GLY A 21 -16.19 -11.72 -5.17
N ILE A 22 -15.13 -12.46 -4.83
CA ILE A 22 -14.40 -13.31 -5.78
C ILE A 22 -15.33 -14.33 -6.44
N ILE A 23 -16.12 -15.05 -5.63
CA ILE A 23 -17.04 -16.09 -6.14
C ILE A 23 -18.08 -15.47 -7.07
N ILE A 24 -18.71 -14.36 -6.67
CA ILE A 24 -19.73 -13.70 -7.50
C ILE A 24 -19.11 -13.12 -8.77
N GLY A 25 -17.94 -12.49 -8.68
CA GLY A 25 -17.23 -11.98 -9.85
C GLY A 25 -16.91 -13.08 -10.86
N ALA A 26 -16.32 -14.19 -10.40
CA ALA A 26 -15.99 -15.33 -11.26
C ALA A 26 -17.23 -16.01 -11.85
N LEU A 27 -18.33 -16.09 -11.10
CA LEU A 27 -19.61 -16.59 -11.63
C LEU A 27 -20.17 -15.67 -12.71
N LEU A 28 -20.14 -14.35 -12.51
CA LEU A 28 -20.60 -13.39 -13.51
C LEU A 28 -19.73 -13.50 -14.77
N GLN A 29 -18.42 -13.57 -14.61
CA GLN A 29 -17.51 -13.80 -15.72
C GLN A 29 -17.88 -15.08 -16.49
N PHE A 30 -17.99 -16.22 -15.81
CA PHE A 30 -18.33 -17.50 -16.44
C PHE A 30 -19.69 -17.47 -17.16
N ILE A 31 -20.68 -16.78 -16.61
CA ILE A 31 -22.01 -16.63 -17.22
C ILE A 31 -21.97 -15.72 -18.47
N PHE A 32 -21.07 -14.73 -18.50
CA PHE A 32 -21.06 -13.71 -19.56
C PHE A 32 -19.98 -13.92 -20.64
N ASP A 33 -18.97 -14.77 -20.42
CA ASP A 33 -17.87 -15.03 -21.37
C ASP A 33 -18.32 -15.91 -22.56
N ASP A 34 -19.11 -16.98 -22.29
CA ASP A 34 -19.45 -18.00 -23.31
C ASP A 34 -20.87 -17.89 -23.90
N SER A 35 -21.84 -17.30 -23.20
CA SER A 35 -23.27 -17.27 -23.62
C SER A 35 -23.76 -15.97 -24.25
N GLY A 36 -22.91 -14.93 -24.28
CA GLY A 36 -23.35 -13.58 -24.58
C GLY A 36 -24.10 -12.95 -23.39
N ASP A 37 -23.87 -11.66 -23.19
CA ASP A 37 -24.52 -10.86 -22.16
C ASP A 37 -26.05 -10.97 -22.23
N LEU A 38 -26.70 -11.13 -21.05
CA LEU A 38 -28.15 -11.12 -20.93
C LEU A 38 -28.66 -9.70 -21.19
N ARG A 39 -28.92 -9.39 -22.47
CA ARG A 39 -29.47 -8.12 -22.90
C ARG A 39 -30.98 -8.14 -22.81
N PHE A 40 -31.55 -7.18 -22.10
CA PHE A 40 -32.99 -6.95 -22.09
C PHE A 40 -33.32 -5.57 -22.64
N SER A 41 -34.38 -5.47 -23.44
CA SER A 41 -34.84 -4.20 -24.00
C SER A 41 -35.83 -3.56 -23.03
N ILE A 42 -35.48 -2.39 -22.50
CA ILE A 42 -36.40 -1.51 -21.77
C ILE A 42 -36.53 -0.22 -22.59
N PHE A 43 -37.76 0.12 -23.00
CA PHE A 43 -38.06 1.34 -23.78
C PHE A 43 -37.15 1.56 -25.01
N SER A 44 -36.83 0.50 -25.76
CA SER A 44 -35.97 0.55 -26.97
C SER A 44 -34.48 0.82 -26.72
N VAL A 45 -34.03 0.76 -25.46
CA VAL A 45 -32.61 0.77 -25.09
C VAL A 45 -32.19 -0.67 -24.78
N GLU A 46 -31.17 -1.18 -25.46
CA GLU A 46 -30.54 -2.45 -25.08
C GLU A 46 -29.76 -2.25 -23.79
N VAL A 47 -30.16 -2.94 -22.72
CA VAL A 47 -29.49 -2.84 -21.43
C VAL A 47 -28.77 -4.15 -21.14
N SER A 48 -27.46 -4.03 -20.95
CA SER A 48 -26.55 -5.11 -20.59
C SER A 48 -26.64 -5.43 -19.11
N THR A 49 -26.82 -6.70 -18.73
CA THR A 49 -26.80 -7.11 -17.32
C THR A 49 -25.38 -6.94 -16.76
N TYR A 50 -24.36 -7.27 -17.56
CA TYR A 50 -22.96 -7.00 -17.24
C TYR A 50 -22.70 -5.50 -17.05
N GLY A 51 -23.20 -4.67 -17.97
CA GLY A 51 -23.09 -3.22 -17.90
C GLY A 51 -23.74 -2.60 -16.66
N ILE A 52 -24.92 -3.06 -16.24
CA ILE A 52 -25.55 -2.55 -15.00
C ILE A 52 -24.81 -3.02 -13.75
N LEU A 53 -24.52 -4.31 -13.63
CA LEU A 53 -23.99 -4.88 -12.40
C LEU A 53 -22.51 -4.56 -12.22
N VAL A 54 -21.69 -4.82 -13.24
CA VAL A 54 -20.22 -4.72 -13.18
C VAL A 54 -19.76 -3.28 -13.45
N GLU A 55 -20.15 -2.71 -14.60
CA GLU A 55 -19.73 -1.35 -14.99
C GLU A 55 -20.53 -0.25 -14.28
N GLY A 56 -21.77 -0.54 -13.89
CA GLY A 56 -22.63 0.35 -13.12
C GLY A 56 -22.39 0.22 -11.62
N ILE A 57 -23.12 -0.69 -10.96
CA ILE A 57 -23.21 -0.79 -9.50
C ILE A 57 -21.86 -1.08 -8.87
N PHE A 58 -21.15 -2.13 -9.32
CA PHE A 58 -19.89 -2.51 -8.71
C PHE A 58 -18.80 -1.46 -8.95
N SER A 59 -18.68 -0.95 -10.17
CA SER A 59 -17.75 0.14 -10.45
C SER A 59 -18.03 1.38 -9.60
N THR A 60 -19.28 1.82 -9.54
CA THR A 60 -19.68 3.03 -8.82
C THR A 60 -19.46 2.90 -7.32
N LEU A 61 -19.95 1.83 -6.71
CA LEU A 61 -19.79 1.60 -5.27
C LEU A 61 -18.32 1.38 -4.89
N GLY A 62 -17.57 0.64 -5.71
CA GLY A 62 -16.13 0.46 -5.52
C GLY A 62 -15.36 1.78 -5.62
N GLN A 63 -15.69 2.64 -6.59
CA GLN A 63 -15.05 3.94 -6.76
C GLN A 63 -15.41 4.93 -5.64
N ILE A 64 -16.66 4.93 -5.17
CA ILE A 64 -17.08 5.69 -3.98
C ILE A 64 -16.24 5.26 -2.79
N PHE A 65 -16.13 3.94 -2.56
CA PHE A 65 -15.37 3.41 -1.44
C PHE A 65 -13.90 3.82 -1.46
N ILE A 66 -13.23 3.66 -2.61
CA ILE A 66 -11.83 4.10 -2.79
C ILE A 66 -11.69 5.62 -2.61
N SER A 67 -12.65 6.40 -3.11
CA SER A 67 -12.62 7.86 -2.97
C SER A 67 -12.78 8.30 -1.52
N SER A 68 -13.64 7.63 -0.75
CA SER A 68 -13.81 7.87 0.69
C SER A 68 -12.52 7.60 1.48
N LEU A 69 -11.74 6.58 1.10
CA LEU A 69 -10.43 6.34 1.72
C LEU A 69 -9.42 7.41 1.34
N LYS A 70 -9.30 7.71 0.03
CA LYS A 70 -8.37 8.73 -0.48
C LYS A 70 -8.62 10.12 0.14
N MET A 71 -9.89 10.45 0.40
CA MET A 71 -10.30 11.67 1.09
C MET A 71 -9.66 11.81 2.48
N LEU A 72 -9.43 10.70 3.19
CA LEU A 72 -8.83 10.72 4.53
C LEU A 72 -7.32 10.87 4.52
N VAL A 73 -6.65 10.48 3.43
CA VAL A 73 -5.18 10.33 3.39
C VAL A 73 -4.47 11.65 3.66
N VAL A 74 -4.78 12.70 2.88
CA VAL A 74 -4.08 13.99 2.99
C VAL A 74 -4.35 14.65 4.36
N PRO A 75 -5.61 14.81 4.83
CA PRO A 75 -5.87 15.38 6.16
C PRO A 75 -5.24 14.56 7.28
N LEU A 76 -5.37 13.23 7.24
CA LEU A 76 -4.82 12.36 8.28
C LEU A 76 -3.30 12.49 8.35
N VAL A 77 -2.60 12.42 7.23
CA VAL A 77 -1.14 12.48 7.21
C VAL A 77 -0.65 13.83 7.68
N PHE A 78 -1.21 14.92 7.15
CA PHE A 78 -0.84 16.27 7.53
C PHE A 78 -1.01 16.50 9.04
N VAL A 79 -2.20 16.20 9.56
CA VAL A 79 -2.53 16.39 10.99
C VAL A 79 -1.71 15.44 11.88
N SER A 80 -1.63 14.16 11.51
CA SER A 80 -0.92 13.15 12.30
C SER A 80 0.57 13.47 12.42
N LEU A 81 1.19 13.93 11.33
CA LEU A 81 2.60 14.33 11.33
C LEU A 81 2.83 15.56 12.19
N ILE A 82 1.98 16.58 12.09
CA ILE A 82 2.07 17.77 12.95
C ILE A 82 2.01 17.36 14.41
N CYS A 83 1.03 16.53 14.80
CA CYS A 83 0.95 16.05 16.18
C CYS A 83 2.18 15.21 16.56
N GLY A 84 2.62 14.33 15.67
CA GLY A 84 3.77 13.46 15.88
C GLY A 84 5.05 14.26 16.14
N THR A 85 5.34 15.25 15.31
CA THR A 85 6.57 16.04 15.39
C THR A 85 6.50 17.18 16.41
N SER A 86 5.32 17.76 16.67
CA SER A 86 5.15 18.77 17.73
C SER A 86 5.20 18.19 19.14
N SER A 87 4.93 16.88 19.30
CA SER A 87 5.09 16.17 20.57
C SER A 87 6.55 15.82 20.89
N LEU A 88 7.46 15.94 19.92
CA LEU A 88 8.88 15.67 20.13
C LEU A 88 9.53 16.85 20.86
N SER A 89 10.01 16.59 22.08
CA SER A 89 10.75 17.55 22.89
C SER A 89 12.15 17.86 22.34
N GLU A 90 12.69 17.00 21.47
CA GLU A 90 14.06 17.12 20.94
C GLU A 90 14.11 16.95 19.41
N PRO A 91 14.53 17.98 18.65
CA PRO A 91 14.70 17.89 17.19
C PRO A 91 15.68 16.78 16.75
N SER A 92 16.66 16.43 17.59
CA SER A 92 17.61 15.34 17.35
C SER A 92 16.93 13.97 17.23
N LYS A 93 15.82 13.75 17.94
CA LYS A 93 15.03 12.52 17.88
C LYS A 93 14.38 12.34 16.50
N LEU A 94 13.89 13.43 15.91
CA LEU A 94 13.28 13.40 14.57
C LEU A 94 14.30 13.01 13.49
N GLY A 95 15.51 13.60 13.52
CA GLY A 95 16.58 13.24 12.57
C GLY A 95 16.98 11.77 12.66
N ARG A 96 17.08 11.23 13.89
CA ARG A 96 17.36 9.81 14.12
C ARG A 96 16.23 8.91 13.64
N LEU A 97 14.98 9.29 13.89
CA LEU A 97 13.80 8.57 13.41
C LEU A 97 13.76 8.50 11.89
N GLY A 98 14.01 9.63 11.22
CA GLY A 98 14.14 9.74 9.77
C GLY A 98 15.24 8.85 9.20
N ALA A 99 16.46 9.00 9.70
CA ALA A 99 17.61 8.24 9.22
C ALA A 99 17.43 6.73 9.40
N LYS A 100 16.91 6.28 10.56
CA LYS A 100 16.59 4.87 10.81
C LYS A 100 15.50 4.35 9.88
N SER A 101 14.43 5.12 9.66
CA SER A 101 13.32 4.74 8.77
C SER A 101 13.80 4.58 7.32
N ILE A 102 14.43 5.62 6.78
CA ILE A 102 14.93 5.61 5.40
C ILE A 102 15.97 4.51 5.20
N GLY A 103 16.91 4.36 6.14
CA GLY A 103 17.94 3.33 6.07
C GLY A 103 17.36 1.91 6.07
N LEU A 104 16.36 1.64 6.91
CA LEU A 104 15.69 0.34 6.94
C LEU A 104 14.86 0.11 5.67
N TYR A 105 14.12 1.10 5.17
CA TYR A 105 13.36 0.95 3.93
C TYR A 105 14.25 0.71 2.71
N ILE A 106 15.35 1.44 2.57
CA ILE A 106 16.31 1.20 1.49
C ILE A 106 16.90 -0.22 1.60
N LEU A 107 17.21 -0.67 2.82
CA LEU A 107 17.72 -2.02 3.06
C LEU A 107 16.69 -3.09 2.68
N THR A 108 15.42 -2.96 3.10
CA THR A 108 14.38 -3.93 2.76
C THR A 108 14.13 -3.98 1.27
N THR A 109 14.06 -2.83 0.60
CA THR A 109 13.85 -2.76 -0.85
C THR A 109 15.01 -3.40 -1.60
N ALA A 110 16.25 -3.12 -1.21
CA ALA A 110 17.42 -3.71 -1.85
C ALA A 110 17.46 -5.24 -1.70
N ILE A 111 17.10 -5.76 -0.51
CA ILE A 111 16.95 -7.20 -0.28
C ILE A 111 15.83 -7.77 -1.16
N ALA A 112 14.70 -7.07 -1.27
CA ALA A 112 13.53 -7.49 -2.04
C ALA A 112 13.86 -7.64 -3.54
N VAL A 113 14.50 -6.64 -4.15
CA VAL A 113 14.92 -6.69 -5.56
C VAL A 113 15.97 -7.76 -5.80
N THR A 114 16.91 -7.93 -4.87
CA THR A 114 17.94 -8.98 -4.98
C THR A 114 17.30 -10.37 -4.96
N LEU A 115 16.36 -10.61 -4.03
CA LEU A 115 15.57 -11.85 -3.98
C LEU A 115 14.80 -12.09 -5.27
N ALA A 116 14.20 -11.05 -5.85
CA ALA A 116 13.46 -11.12 -7.09
C ALA A 116 14.33 -11.49 -8.29
N ILE A 117 15.49 -10.84 -8.45
CA ILE A 117 16.44 -11.14 -9.53
C ILE A 117 16.96 -12.57 -9.37
N MET A 118 17.36 -12.96 -8.15
CA MET A 118 17.81 -14.33 -7.89
C MET A 118 16.73 -15.36 -8.22
N GLY A 119 15.48 -15.11 -7.85
CA GLY A 119 14.35 -15.97 -8.20
C GLY A 119 14.13 -16.06 -9.72
N GLY A 120 14.20 -14.92 -10.43
CA GLY A 120 14.10 -14.85 -11.89
C GLY A 120 15.18 -15.66 -12.60
N LEU A 121 16.41 -15.57 -12.12
CA LEU A 121 17.55 -16.30 -12.69
C LEU A 121 17.48 -17.81 -12.43
N LEU A 122 16.90 -18.23 -11.30
CA LEU A 122 16.77 -19.65 -10.96
C LEU A 122 15.62 -20.36 -11.69
N VAL A 123 14.51 -19.65 -11.90
CA VAL A 123 13.30 -20.23 -12.51
C VAL A 123 13.26 -20.02 -14.03
N SER A 124 13.93 -18.98 -14.53
CA SER A 124 13.91 -18.59 -15.94
C SER A 124 12.50 -18.50 -16.55
N PRO A 125 11.61 -17.65 -16.00
CA PRO A 125 10.20 -17.62 -16.39
C PRO A 125 9.94 -17.17 -17.83
N GLY A 126 10.90 -16.54 -18.51
CA GLY A 126 10.77 -16.02 -19.87
C GLY A 126 11.41 -16.88 -20.96
N GLU A 127 12.12 -17.95 -20.60
CA GLU A 127 12.76 -18.83 -21.58
C GLU A 127 11.72 -19.56 -22.45
N GLY A 128 11.98 -19.62 -23.77
CA GLY A 128 11.15 -20.34 -24.74
C GLY A 128 10.04 -19.52 -25.40
N LEU A 129 9.83 -18.26 -25.00
CA LEU A 129 8.84 -17.36 -25.62
C LEU A 129 9.39 -16.61 -26.86
N ASN A 130 10.72 -16.46 -26.97
CA ASN A 130 11.49 -15.97 -28.12
C ASN A 130 10.77 -14.93 -29.00
N LEU A 131 10.54 -13.73 -28.47
CA LEU A 131 10.00 -12.60 -29.23
C LEU A 131 11.14 -11.75 -29.80
N GLN A 132 11.01 -11.29 -31.05
CA GLN A 132 11.94 -10.34 -31.65
C GLN A 132 11.38 -8.91 -31.47
N SER A 133 12.23 -7.98 -31.02
CA SER A 133 11.90 -6.55 -30.95
C SER A 133 12.39 -5.83 -32.20
N GLU A 134 11.53 -5.05 -32.86
CA GLU A 134 11.86 -4.26 -34.06
C GLU A 134 12.00 -2.75 -33.80
N THR A 135 11.93 -2.26 -32.55
CA THR A 135 11.89 -0.81 -32.28
C THR A 135 13.02 -0.30 -31.38
N THR A 136 13.69 0.74 -31.86
CA THR A 136 14.59 1.59 -31.08
C THR A 136 13.77 2.72 -30.44
N TYR A 137 13.37 2.55 -29.19
CA TYR A 137 12.70 3.59 -28.41
C TYR A 137 13.72 4.61 -27.87
N VAL A 138 13.37 5.91 -27.90
CA VAL A 138 14.24 6.99 -27.42
C VAL A 138 13.98 7.25 -25.93
N ALA A 139 15.02 7.09 -25.11
CA ALA A 139 14.98 7.20 -23.66
C ALA A 139 14.49 8.57 -23.15
N LYS A 140 13.78 8.57 -22.01
CA LYS A 140 13.71 9.74 -21.12
C LYS A 140 14.72 9.53 -20.00
N GLU A 141 15.50 10.55 -19.68
CA GLU A 141 16.46 10.49 -18.58
C GLU A 141 15.72 10.27 -17.25
N ALA A 142 16.17 9.28 -16.47
CA ALA A 142 15.70 9.10 -15.10
C ALA A 142 16.08 10.35 -14.29
N PRO A 143 15.19 10.86 -13.41
CA PRO A 143 15.52 11.98 -12.56
C PRO A 143 16.71 11.63 -11.67
N SER A 144 17.67 12.55 -11.59
CA SER A 144 18.83 12.37 -10.71
C SER A 144 18.39 12.33 -9.24
N LEU A 145 19.15 11.66 -8.38
CA LEU A 145 18.89 11.64 -6.93
C LEU A 145 18.79 13.07 -6.36
N SER A 146 19.59 14.01 -6.88
CA SER A 146 19.49 15.42 -6.53
C SER A 146 18.15 16.03 -6.88
N GLN A 147 17.58 15.69 -8.04
CA GLN A 147 16.27 16.18 -8.45
C GLN A 147 15.17 15.63 -7.52
N VAL A 148 15.23 14.33 -7.19
CA VAL A 148 14.30 13.71 -6.23
C VAL A 148 14.36 14.39 -4.85
N ILE A 149 15.55 14.75 -4.38
CA ILE A 149 15.72 15.50 -3.12
C ILE A 149 15.12 16.90 -3.22
N VAL A 150 15.35 17.61 -4.32
CA VAL A 150 14.80 18.96 -4.54
C VAL A 150 13.28 18.92 -4.61
N ASP A 151 12.71 17.95 -5.33
CA ASP A 151 11.27 17.79 -5.52
C ASP A 151 10.53 17.42 -4.21
N MET A 152 11.26 16.97 -3.19
CA MET A 152 10.73 16.73 -1.85
C MET A 152 10.30 18.02 -1.14
N PHE A 153 10.85 19.18 -1.52
CA PHE A 153 10.54 20.47 -0.91
C PHE A 153 9.49 21.23 -1.72
N PRO A 154 8.26 21.43 -1.19
CA PRO A 154 7.22 22.14 -1.94
C PRO A 154 7.47 23.64 -2.01
N SER A 155 7.25 24.21 -3.19
CA SER A 155 7.11 25.67 -3.35
C SER A 155 5.76 26.19 -2.86
N ASN A 156 4.72 25.34 -2.87
CA ASN A 156 3.37 25.66 -2.40
C ASN A 156 2.75 24.43 -1.67
N PRO A 157 2.71 24.43 -0.32
CA PRO A 157 2.18 23.31 0.44
C PRO A 157 0.67 23.13 0.27
N ILE A 158 -0.08 24.19 -0.02
CA ILE A 158 -1.52 24.10 -0.27
C ILE A 158 -1.79 23.37 -1.59
N ASN A 159 -1.05 23.72 -2.64
CA ASN A 159 -1.12 23.00 -3.91
C ASN A 159 -0.69 21.54 -3.76
N SER A 160 0.35 21.29 -2.97
CA SER A 160 0.83 19.92 -2.68
C SER A 160 -0.26 19.07 -2.02
N MET A 161 -1.02 19.65 -1.09
CA MET A 161 -2.18 18.98 -0.46
C MET A 161 -3.32 18.76 -1.46
N ALA A 162 -3.57 19.69 -2.38
CA ALA A 162 -4.60 19.56 -3.40
C ALA A 162 -4.27 18.47 -4.44
N GLU A 163 -3.00 18.37 -4.83
CA GLU A 163 -2.50 17.38 -5.79
C GLU A 163 -2.20 16.01 -5.15
N GLY A 164 -2.09 15.95 -3.83
CA GLY A 164 -1.76 14.72 -3.11
C GLY A 164 -0.27 14.35 -3.18
N ASN A 165 0.62 15.34 -3.31
CA ASN A 165 2.07 15.13 -3.34
C ASN A 165 2.57 14.77 -1.93
N MET A 166 2.49 13.50 -1.57
CA MET A 166 2.67 13.01 -0.19
C MET A 166 4.03 13.38 0.42
N LEU A 167 5.15 13.21 -0.30
CA LEU A 167 6.47 13.59 0.23
C LEU A 167 6.56 15.08 0.57
N GLN A 168 6.01 15.93 -0.29
CA GLN A 168 5.97 17.38 -0.07
C GLN A 168 5.09 17.75 1.13
N ILE A 169 3.92 17.10 1.26
CA ILE A 169 3.04 17.24 2.43
C ILE A 169 3.79 16.82 3.71
N ILE A 170 4.54 15.71 3.66
CA ILE A 170 5.32 15.21 4.78
C ILE A 170 6.37 16.24 5.23
N VAL A 171 7.20 16.74 4.29
CA VAL A 171 8.24 17.73 4.61
C VAL A 171 7.64 18.98 5.25
N PHE A 172 6.57 19.52 4.66
CA PHE A 172 5.93 20.70 5.20
C PHE A 172 5.31 20.46 6.59
N ALA A 173 4.58 19.36 6.78
CA ALA A 173 3.97 19.01 8.07
C ALA A 173 5.02 18.82 9.18
N VAL A 174 6.15 18.21 8.84
CA VAL A 174 7.28 18.02 9.75
C VAL A 174 7.87 19.37 10.17
N LEU A 175 8.18 20.25 9.21
CA LEU A 175 8.72 21.59 9.50
C LEU A 175 7.76 22.43 10.35
N LEU A 176 6.46 22.36 10.05
CA LEU A 176 5.43 23.05 10.83
C LEU A 176 5.34 22.53 12.26
N GLY A 177 5.31 21.22 12.47
CA GLY A 177 5.26 20.65 13.81
C GLY A 177 6.52 20.92 14.63
N VAL A 178 7.70 20.93 14.01
CA VAL A 178 8.95 21.37 14.65
C VAL A 178 8.88 22.85 15.05
N ALA A 179 8.40 23.72 14.16
CA ALA A 179 8.21 25.13 14.48
C ALA A 179 7.24 25.32 15.65
N MET A 180 6.15 24.54 15.70
CA MET A 180 5.21 24.54 16.82
C MET A 180 5.90 24.14 18.14
N ALA A 181 6.71 23.07 18.15
CA ALA A 181 7.46 22.66 19.34
C ALA A 181 8.41 23.76 19.86
N MET A 182 8.94 24.60 18.95
CA MET A 182 9.90 25.67 19.27
C MET A 182 9.26 27.01 19.66
N THR A 183 7.93 27.18 19.54
CA THR A 183 7.24 28.48 19.69
C THR A 183 6.56 28.65 21.07
N GLY A 184 6.91 27.83 22.05
CA GLY A 184 6.38 27.95 23.42
C GLY A 184 4.85 27.83 23.49
N ASP A 185 4.18 28.74 24.19
CA ASP A 185 2.74 28.61 24.48
C ASP A 185 1.84 28.73 23.25
N ALA A 186 2.23 29.52 22.24
CA ALA A 186 1.48 29.57 20.98
C ALA A 186 1.53 28.23 20.24
N GLY A 187 2.72 27.61 20.23
CA GLY A 187 2.92 26.27 19.69
C GLY A 187 2.10 25.21 20.40
N LYS A 188 2.09 25.22 21.75
CA LYS A 188 1.28 24.30 22.57
C LYS A 188 -0.21 24.38 22.26
N ARG A 189 -0.76 25.60 22.12
CA ARG A 189 -2.18 25.80 21.80
C ARG A 189 -2.54 25.21 20.42
N LEU A 190 -1.69 25.44 19.42
CA LEU A 190 -1.89 24.85 18.10
C LEU A 190 -1.74 23.33 18.13
N ALA A 191 -0.77 22.80 18.89
CA ALA A 191 -0.56 21.35 19.00
C ALA A 191 -1.78 20.66 19.62
N ALA A 192 -2.37 21.25 20.67
CA ALA A 192 -3.61 20.75 21.27
C ALA A 192 -4.77 20.76 20.26
N PHE A 193 -4.93 21.84 19.48
CA PHE A 193 -5.95 21.89 18.42
C PHE A 193 -5.76 20.77 17.39
N PHE A 194 -4.55 20.55 16.89
CA PHE A 194 -4.29 19.46 15.95
C PHE A 194 -4.48 18.07 16.58
N GLU A 195 -4.25 17.92 17.89
CA GLU A 195 -4.53 16.68 18.62
C GLU A 195 -6.02 16.34 18.64
N ASP A 196 -6.87 17.33 18.88
CA ASP A 196 -8.32 17.18 18.83
C ASP A 196 -8.78 16.82 17.41
N VAL A 197 -8.25 17.51 16.39
CA VAL A 197 -8.53 17.19 14.98
C VAL A 197 -8.07 15.76 14.64
N ASN A 198 -6.89 15.34 15.09
CA ASN A 198 -6.38 13.99 14.88
C ASN A 198 -7.33 12.94 15.48
N THR A 199 -7.84 13.20 16.69
CA THR A 199 -8.79 12.32 17.38
C THR A 199 -10.08 12.16 16.57
N VAL A 200 -10.62 13.26 16.05
CA VAL A 200 -11.82 13.24 15.19
C VAL A 200 -11.56 12.50 13.88
N ILE A 201 -10.42 12.76 13.22
CA ILE A 201 -10.05 12.07 11.98
C ILE A 201 -9.93 10.56 12.24
N MET A 202 -9.27 10.13 13.32
CA MET A 202 -9.17 8.71 13.67
C MET A 202 -10.54 8.07 13.89
N ARG A 203 -11.50 8.78 14.48
CA ARG A 203 -12.89 8.28 14.59
C ARG A 203 -13.53 8.11 13.22
N LEU A 204 -13.28 9.03 12.29
CA LEU A 204 -13.75 8.94 10.91
C LEU A 204 -13.12 7.73 10.19
N VAL A 205 -11.85 7.42 10.45
CA VAL A 205 -11.19 6.18 9.95
C VAL A 205 -11.96 4.94 10.40
N THR A 206 -12.27 4.82 11.70
CA THR A 206 -13.03 3.68 12.24
C THR A 206 -14.43 3.53 11.61
N ILE A 207 -15.10 4.64 11.30
CA ILE A 207 -16.39 4.63 10.58
C ILE A 207 -16.22 4.04 9.18
N ILE A 208 -15.24 4.53 8.41
CA ILE A 208 -14.97 4.02 7.05
C ILE A 208 -14.53 2.55 7.10
N MET A 209 -13.77 2.14 8.12
CA MET A 209 -13.38 0.75 8.32
C MET A 209 -14.57 -0.20 8.49
N ASN A 210 -15.66 0.25 9.12
CA ASN A 210 -16.87 -0.55 9.23
C ASN A 210 -17.61 -0.76 7.89
N LEU A 211 -17.31 0.06 6.88
CA LEU A 211 -17.79 -0.09 5.50
C LEU A 211 -16.87 -0.99 4.65
N ALA A 212 -15.65 -1.27 5.11
CA ALA A 212 -14.65 -2.05 4.39
C ALA A 212 -15.15 -3.40 3.86
N PRO A 213 -15.92 -4.22 4.61
CA PRO A 213 -16.42 -5.51 4.10
C PRO A 213 -17.20 -5.39 2.79
N TYR A 214 -18.03 -4.35 2.67
CA TYR A 214 -18.86 -4.11 1.49
C TYR A 214 -18.04 -3.52 0.34
N GLY A 215 -17.12 -2.60 0.65
CA GLY A 215 -16.19 -2.05 -0.33
C GLY A 215 -15.30 -3.14 -0.94
N VAL A 216 -14.69 -3.98 -0.10
CA VAL A 216 -13.86 -5.12 -0.52
C VAL A 216 -14.66 -6.10 -1.38
N PHE A 217 -15.90 -6.44 -0.96
CA PHE A 217 -16.78 -7.31 -1.76
C PHE A 217 -16.96 -6.79 -3.18
N VAL A 218 -17.33 -5.52 -3.32
CA VAL A 218 -17.60 -4.91 -4.63
C VAL A 218 -16.34 -4.83 -5.49
N LEU A 219 -15.21 -4.44 -4.89
CA LEU A 219 -13.92 -4.35 -5.60
C LEU A 219 -13.49 -5.72 -6.13
N MET A 220 -13.65 -6.79 -5.33
CA MET A 220 -13.31 -8.15 -5.77
C MET A 220 -14.29 -8.69 -6.80
N ALA A 221 -15.59 -8.43 -6.64
CA ALA A 221 -16.61 -8.84 -7.60
C ALA A 221 -16.37 -8.20 -8.98
N LYS A 222 -16.09 -6.89 -9.03
CA LYS A 222 -15.74 -6.22 -10.29
C LYS A 222 -14.49 -6.83 -10.92
N LEU A 223 -13.45 -7.03 -10.11
CA LEU A 223 -12.16 -7.53 -10.60
C LEU A 223 -12.31 -8.90 -11.27
N PHE A 224 -12.88 -9.87 -10.55
CA PHE A 224 -13.05 -11.23 -11.05
C PHE A 224 -14.16 -11.34 -12.10
N ALA A 225 -15.03 -10.34 -12.25
CA ALA A 225 -15.92 -10.25 -13.41
C ALA A 225 -15.18 -9.80 -14.69
N THR A 226 -14.07 -9.08 -14.55
CA THR A 226 -13.33 -8.47 -15.68
C THR A 226 -12.08 -9.22 -16.13
N ILE A 227 -11.48 -10.06 -15.27
CA ILE A 227 -10.19 -10.72 -15.57
C ILE A 227 -10.41 -12.16 -16.05
N GLY A 228 -10.16 -12.42 -17.34
CA GLY A 228 -10.02 -13.74 -17.97
C GLY A 228 -9.12 -14.71 -17.20
N LEU A 229 -9.59 -15.93 -16.89
CA LEU A 229 -8.71 -17.02 -16.40
C LEU A 229 -7.67 -17.43 -17.47
N GLU A 230 -8.01 -17.24 -18.75
CA GLU A 230 -7.12 -17.50 -19.89
C GLU A 230 -5.91 -16.56 -19.93
N THR A 231 -6.05 -15.32 -19.45
CA THR A 231 -4.97 -14.30 -19.39
C THR A 231 -3.79 -14.74 -18.53
N ILE A 232 -4.01 -15.69 -17.61
CA ILE A 232 -2.98 -16.20 -16.71
C ILE A 232 -2.12 -17.29 -17.42
N GLY A 233 -2.69 -18.03 -18.38
CA GLY A 233 -2.11 -19.26 -18.93
C GLY A 233 -0.71 -19.13 -19.56
N GLY A 234 -0.46 -18.06 -20.32
CA GLY A 234 0.84 -17.81 -20.97
C GLY A 234 1.91 -17.21 -20.06
N LEU A 235 1.54 -16.76 -18.86
CA LEU A 235 2.41 -16.03 -17.92
C LEU A 235 2.46 -16.70 -16.55
N LEU A 236 1.99 -17.96 -16.44
CA LEU A 236 1.88 -18.67 -15.17
C LEU A 236 3.19 -18.68 -14.40
N TRP A 237 4.31 -18.97 -15.07
CA TRP A 237 5.64 -19.00 -14.45
C TRP A 237 6.04 -17.64 -13.89
N TYR A 238 5.86 -16.57 -14.65
CA TYR A 238 6.10 -15.20 -14.18
C TYR A 238 5.21 -14.86 -12.98
N PHE A 239 3.91 -15.12 -13.09
CA PHE A 239 2.92 -14.81 -12.06
C PHE A 239 3.24 -15.52 -10.74
N PHE A 240 3.45 -16.84 -10.77
CA PHE A 240 3.73 -17.63 -9.57
C PHE A 240 5.10 -17.32 -8.99
N LEU A 241 6.09 -16.97 -9.82
CA LEU A 241 7.39 -16.54 -9.32
C LEU A 241 7.28 -15.23 -8.54
N VAL A 242 6.62 -14.20 -9.10
CA VAL A 242 6.42 -12.93 -8.37
C VAL A 242 5.68 -13.18 -7.06
N LEU A 243 4.61 -13.97 -7.10
CA LEU A 243 3.85 -14.34 -5.89
C LEU A 243 4.72 -15.07 -4.86
N ALA A 244 5.54 -16.03 -5.29
CA ALA A 244 6.43 -16.76 -4.41
C ALA A 244 7.47 -15.85 -3.75
N VAL A 245 8.10 -14.95 -4.51
CA VAL A 245 9.08 -14.00 -3.96
C VAL A 245 8.42 -13.03 -2.98
N LEU A 246 7.22 -12.52 -3.29
CA LEU A 246 6.44 -11.68 -2.37
C LEU A 246 6.13 -12.39 -1.05
N VAL A 247 5.69 -13.65 -1.13
CA VAL A 247 5.40 -14.47 0.06
C VAL A 247 6.67 -14.76 0.85
N ILE A 248 7.78 -15.10 0.17
CA ILE A 248 9.08 -15.30 0.83
C ILE A 248 9.52 -14.02 1.53
N HIS A 249 9.43 -12.87 0.88
CA HIS A 249 9.81 -11.60 1.49
C HIS A 249 8.97 -11.28 2.73
N ALA A 250 7.65 -11.48 2.65
CA ALA A 250 6.73 -11.23 3.75
C ALA A 250 6.88 -12.22 4.93
N LEU A 251 7.19 -13.50 4.66
CA LEU A 251 7.23 -14.56 5.67
C LEU A 251 8.64 -14.94 6.12
N VAL A 252 9.68 -14.46 5.43
CA VAL A 252 11.08 -14.75 5.75
C VAL A 252 11.83 -13.45 6.02
N THR A 253 11.89 -12.52 5.05
CA THR A 253 12.67 -11.28 5.21
C THR A 253 12.15 -10.42 6.36
N TYR A 254 10.86 -10.07 6.37
CA TYR A 254 10.31 -9.25 7.46
C TYR A 254 10.41 -9.91 8.83
N PRO A 255 10.06 -11.21 9.01
CA PRO A 255 10.22 -11.88 10.30
C PRO A 255 11.66 -11.93 10.80
N ILE A 256 12.64 -12.19 9.91
CA ILE A 256 14.05 -12.20 10.27
C ILE A 256 14.50 -10.82 10.72
N LEU A 257 14.19 -9.77 9.93
CA LEU A 257 14.56 -8.40 10.28
C LEU A 257 13.91 -7.95 11.60
N LEU A 258 12.62 -8.22 11.77
CA LEU A 258 11.92 -7.92 13.02
C LEU A 258 12.61 -8.62 14.19
N LYS A 259 12.90 -9.91 14.07
CA LYS A 259 13.49 -10.69 15.17
C LYS A 259 14.90 -10.23 15.51
N ILE A 260 15.72 -9.92 14.51
CA ILE A 260 17.11 -9.47 14.68
C ILE A 260 17.15 -8.07 15.30
N PHE A 261 16.38 -7.11 14.78
CA PHE A 261 16.52 -5.70 15.16
C PHE A 261 15.63 -5.28 16.33
N SER A 262 14.55 -6.01 16.63
CA SER A 262 13.62 -5.65 17.72
C SER A 262 13.46 -6.74 18.79
N GLY A 263 13.80 -7.99 18.48
CA GLY A 263 13.55 -9.14 19.36
C GLY A 263 12.08 -9.59 19.44
N MET A 264 11.15 -8.81 18.90
CA MET A 264 9.71 -9.05 18.94
C MET A 264 9.32 -10.34 18.19
N ASN A 265 8.16 -10.91 18.53
CA ASN A 265 7.66 -12.11 17.87
C ASN A 265 7.02 -11.75 16.51
N PRO A 266 7.56 -12.22 15.37
CA PRO A 266 7.04 -11.87 14.06
C PRO A 266 5.69 -12.49 13.74
N LEU A 267 5.35 -13.64 14.34
CA LEU A 267 4.03 -14.26 14.12
C LEU A 267 2.91 -13.38 14.65
N ILE A 268 3.14 -12.69 15.78
CA ILE A 268 2.17 -11.78 16.36
C ILE A 268 1.94 -10.58 15.44
N LEU A 269 3.02 -10.01 14.87
CA LEU A 269 2.91 -8.92 13.90
C LEU A 269 2.10 -9.36 12.67
N LEU A 270 2.44 -10.50 12.07
CA LEU A 270 1.72 -11.01 10.89
C LEU A 270 0.24 -11.29 11.18
N GLN A 271 -0.09 -11.83 12.36
CA GLN A 271 -1.46 -12.06 12.78
C GLN A 271 -2.25 -10.76 12.93
N LYS A 272 -1.66 -9.73 13.56
CA LYS A 272 -2.29 -8.42 13.77
C LYS A 272 -2.41 -7.59 12.50
N MET A 273 -1.51 -7.81 11.54
CA MET A 273 -1.55 -7.15 10.23
C MET A 273 -2.62 -7.70 9.29
N ARG A 274 -3.26 -8.84 9.60
CA ARG A 274 -4.21 -9.52 8.70
C ARG A 274 -5.29 -8.59 8.15
N ASP A 275 -5.86 -7.71 8.98
CA ASP A 275 -6.91 -6.78 8.56
C ASP A 275 -6.40 -5.75 7.56
N ALA A 276 -5.32 -5.06 7.93
CA ALA A 276 -4.69 -4.07 7.07
C ALA A 276 -4.21 -4.72 5.76
N ALA A 277 -3.60 -5.92 5.82
CA ALA A 277 -3.10 -6.65 4.67
C ALA A 277 -4.21 -7.08 3.71
N LEU A 278 -5.32 -7.64 4.20
CA LEU A 278 -6.49 -7.99 3.39
C LEU A 278 -7.13 -6.73 2.76
N PHE A 279 -7.15 -5.65 3.52
CA PHE A 279 -7.65 -4.38 3.03
C PHE A 279 -6.77 -3.79 1.93
N ALA A 280 -5.45 -3.80 2.12
CA ALA A 280 -4.47 -3.38 1.12
C ALA A 280 -4.49 -4.24 -0.13
N PHE A 281 -4.65 -5.55 0.04
CA PHE A 281 -4.87 -6.47 -1.07
C PHE A 281 -6.08 -6.02 -1.90
N SER A 282 -7.22 -5.74 -1.27
CA SER A 282 -8.44 -5.36 -2.00
C SER A 282 -8.37 -4.01 -2.73
N THR A 283 -7.65 -3.05 -2.16
CA THR A 283 -7.60 -1.66 -2.66
C THR A 283 -6.44 -1.43 -3.63
N SER A 284 -5.38 -2.23 -3.54
CA SER A 284 -4.14 -2.10 -4.32
C SER A 284 -3.49 -0.71 -4.20
N SER A 285 -3.65 -0.04 -3.05
CA SER A 285 -3.09 1.30 -2.83
C SER A 285 -2.60 1.47 -1.40
N SER A 286 -1.28 1.54 -1.21
CA SER A 286 -0.65 1.80 0.10
C SER A 286 -1.14 3.11 0.70
N SER A 287 -1.30 4.15 -0.12
CA SER A 287 -1.81 5.44 0.32
C SER A 287 -3.27 5.37 0.78
N ALA A 288 -4.15 4.68 0.04
CA ALA A 288 -5.55 4.52 0.45
C ALA A 288 -5.70 3.67 1.73
N THR A 289 -4.75 2.79 2.01
CA THR A 289 -4.74 1.96 3.22
C THR A 289 -4.05 2.60 4.42
N LEU A 290 -3.33 3.70 4.24
CA LEU A 290 -2.56 4.33 5.30
C LEU A 290 -3.38 4.62 6.57
N PRO A 291 -4.63 5.09 6.51
CA PRO A 291 -5.45 5.24 7.72
C PRO A 291 -5.61 3.94 8.53
N VAL A 292 -5.83 2.84 7.83
CA VAL A 292 -5.98 1.49 8.39
C VAL A 292 -4.68 0.97 8.97
N THR A 293 -3.58 1.22 8.27
CA THR A 293 -2.23 0.87 8.70
C THR A 293 -1.85 1.63 9.98
N MET A 294 -2.18 2.93 10.06
CA MET A 294 -1.93 3.74 11.25
C MET A 294 -2.79 3.34 12.45
N GLU A 295 -4.06 3.01 12.23
CA GLU A 295 -4.94 2.45 13.26
C GLU A 295 -4.40 1.13 13.78
N THR A 296 -4.04 0.20 12.90
CA THR A 296 -3.46 -1.11 13.25
C THR A 296 -2.15 -0.94 14.03
N ALA A 297 -1.28 -0.05 13.58
CA ALA A 297 -0.02 0.24 14.24
C ALA A 297 -0.21 0.74 15.68
N ARG A 298 -1.12 1.69 15.90
CA ARG A 298 -1.35 2.28 17.23
C ARG A 298 -2.11 1.33 18.14
N ASN A 299 -3.21 0.78 17.65
CA ASN A 299 -4.21 0.11 18.48
C ASN A 299 -3.93 -1.38 18.67
N LYS A 300 -3.28 -2.03 17.69
CA LYS A 300 -2.97 -3.47 17.73
C LYS A 300 -1.49 -3.73 18.00
N LEU A 301 -0.60 -2.99 17.35
CA LEU A 301 0.86 -3.20 17.48
C LEU A 301 1.49 -2.40 18.64
N GLY A 302 0.76 -1.48 19.27
CA GLY A 302 1.29 -0.68 20.38
C GLY A 302 2.35 0.33 19.97
N ILE A 303 2.41 0.70 18.68
CA ILE A 303 3.39 1.66 18.16
C ILE A 303 2.95 3.07 18.58
N GLY A 304 3.84 3.77 19.28
CA GLY A 304 3.58 5.10 19.78
C GLY A 304 3.30 6.12 18.67
N LYS A 305 2.65 7.22 19.06
CA LYS A 305 2.17 8.24 18.13
C LYS A 305 3.32 8.86 17.33
N SER A 306 4.47 9.08 17.97
CA SER A 306 5.60 9.76 17.35
C SER A 306 6.19 8.96 16.18
N VAL A 307 6.31 7.64 16.35
CA VAL A 307 6.80 6.74 15.30
C VAL A 307 5.73 6.45 14.26
N SER A 308 4.51 6.08 14.67
CA SER A 308 3.41 5.73 13.74
C SER A 308 3.04 6.90 12.81
N SER A 309 2.99 8.12 13.32
CA SER A 309 2.69 9.32 12.53
C SER A 309 3.75 9.66 11.49
N PHE A 310 5.00 9.24 11.68
CA PHE A 310 6.11 9.63 10.82
C PHE A 310 6.53 8.50 9.89
N THR A 311 6.85 7.33 10.45
CA THR A 311 7.44 6.21 9.71
C THR A 311 6.45 5.58 8.72
N LEU A 312 5.15 5.51 9.05
CA LEU A 312 4.15 4.87 8.18
C LEU A 312 3.78 5.75 6.97
N PRO A 313 3.50 7.06 7.10
CA PRO A 313 3.26 7.89 5.92
C PRO A 313 4.49 7.98 5.00
N LEU A 314 5.69 8.01 5.60
CA LEU A 314 6.93 7.93 4.84
C LEU A 314 7.03 6.59 4.10
N GLY A 315 6.76 5.47 4.79
CA GLY A 315 6.75 4.13 4.23
C GLY A 315 5.82 3.98 3.03
N ALA A 316 4.58 4.48 3.13
CA ALA A 316 3.61 4.45 2.04
C ALA A 316 4.05 5.14 0.73
N THR A 317 5.16 5.90 0.74
CA THR A 317 5.75 6.61 -0.41
C THR A 317 7.16 6.17 -0.78
N ILE A 318 7.88 5.52 0.14
CA ILE A 318 9.29 5.13 -0.05
C ILE A 318 9.43 3.61 -0.05
N ASN A 319 8.70 2.92 0.81
CA ASN A 319 8.78 1.49 1.02
C ASN A 319 7.89 0.74 0.03
N MET A 320 8.43 0.49 -1.16
CA MET A 320 7.73 -0.27 -2.19
C MET A 320 8.42 -1.59 -2.52
N ASP A 321 8.83 -2.34 -1.50
CA ASP A 321 9.44 -3.67 -1.62
C ASP A 321 8.74 -4.58 -2.64
N GLY A 322 7.41 -4.69 -2.57
CA GLY A 322 6.62 -5.51 -3.48
C GLY A 322 6.67 -5.00 -4.93
N THR A 323 6.66 -3.68 -5.13
CA THR A 323 6.85 -3.07 -6.46
C THR A 323 8.24 -3.37 -6.99
N ALA A 324 9.25 -3.27 -6.13
CA ALA A 324 10.63 -3.55 -6.46
C ALA A 324 10.85 -5.04 -6.79
N ILE A 325 10.14 -5.95 -6.09
CA ILE A 325 10.11 -7.38 -6.43
C ILE A 325 9.55 -7.60 -7.83
N MET A 326 8.40 -6.99 -8.16
CA MET A 326 7.87 -7.10 -9.52
C MET A 326 8.86 -6.56 -10.54
N GLN A 327 9.50 -5.41 -10.28
CA GLN A 327 10.47 -4.84 -11.21
C GLN A 327 11.69 -5.73 -11.43
N GLY A 328 12.20 -6.37 -10.38
CA GLY A 328 13.29 -7.32 -10.46
C GLY A 328 12.92 -8.55 -11.31
N VAL A 329 11.78 -9.19 -11.01
CA VAL A 329 11.33 -10.36 -11.77
C VAL A 329 10.98 -10.00 -13.22
N ALA A 330 10.29 -8.86 -13.44
CA ALA A 330 9.89 -8.40 -14.77
C ALA A 330 11.10 -8.09 -15.65
N THR A 331 12.14 -7.47 -15.09
CA THR A 331 13.41 -7.22 -15.80
C THR A 331 14.02 -8.53 -16.30
N VAL A 332 14.15 -9.54 -15.43
CA VAL A 332 14.71 -10.85 -15.82
C VAL A 332 13.82 -11.54 -16.86
N PHE A 333 12.51 -11.53 -16.65
CA PHE A 333 11.53 -12.12 -17.56
C PHE A 333 11.61 -11.50 -18.96
N ILE A 334 11.60 -10.16 -19.05
CA ILE A 334 11.65 -9.44 -20.32
C ILE A 334 13.00 -9.68 -21.02
N ALA A 335 14.11 -9.67 -20.28
CA ALA A 335 15.42 -10.01 -20.84
C ALA A 335 15.41 -11.41 -21.49
N GLN A 336 14.83 -12.40 -20.83
CA GLN A 336 14.73 -13.77 -21.36
C GLN A 336 13.81 -13.87 -22.58
N VAL A 337 12.65 -13.20 -22.55
CA VAL A 337 11.68 -13.23 -23.67
C VAL A 337 12.29 -12.65 -24.95
N TYR A 338 13.08 -11.58 -24.81
CA TYR A 338 13.72 -10.90 -25.94
C TYR A 338 15.15 -11.40 -26.23
N GLY A 339 15.64 -12.40 -25.50
CA GLY A 339 16.98 -12.95 -25.67
C GLY A 339 18.11 -11.94 -25.43
N VAL A 340 17.90 -10.99 -24.52
CA VAL A 340 18.91 -10.00 -24.11
C VAL A 340 19.71 -10.54 -22.93
N ASP A 341 21.00 -10.74 -23.12
CA ASP A 341 21.91 -11.15 -22.06
C ASP A 341 22.27 -9.97 -21.15
N LEU A 342 21.75 -9.98 -19.92
CA LEU A 342 22.12 -9.01 -18.90
C LEU A 342 23.39 -9.44 -18.17
N SER A 343 24.35 -8.51 -18.09
CA SER A 343 25.57 -8.72 -17.30
C SER A 343 25.29 -8.57 -15.80
N LEU A 344 26.25 -9.00 -14.97
CA LEU A 344 26.19 -8.75 -13.52
C LEU A 344 26.10 -7.24 -13.20
N GLY A 345 26.75 -6.39 -14.01
CA GLY A 345 26.68 -4.94 -13.85
C GLY A 345 25.28 -4.38 -14.09
N ASP A 346 24.55 -4.94 -15.07
CA ASP A 346 23.18 -4.54 -15.37
C ASP A 346 22.24 -4.91 -14.22
N TYR A 347 22.39 -6.09 -13.63
CA TYR A 347 21.62 -6.48 -12.45
C TYR A 347 21.89 -5.58 -11.25
N VAL A 348 23.14 -5.16 -11.03
CA VAL A 348 23.47 -4.19 -9.97
C VAL A 348 22.79 -2.84 -10.26
N MET A 349 22.80 -2.38 -11.51
CA MET A 349 22.06 -1.17 -11.90
C MET A 349 20.55 -1.32 -11.66
N VAL A 350 19.96 -2.47 -11.96
CA VAL A 350 18.54 -2.73 -11.70
C VAL A 350 18.24 -2.64 -10.21
N VAL A 351 19.06 -3.24 -9.35
CA VAL A 351 18.90 -3.14 -7.89
C VAL A 351 18.97 -1.68 -7.44
N LEU A 352 19.97 -0.93 -7.89
CA LEU A 352 20.13 0.48 -7.53
C LEU A 352 18.97 1.34 -8.03
N THR A 353 18.63 1.23 -9.31
CA THR A 353 17.57 2.03 -9.94
C THR A 353 16.21 1.67 -9.38
N ALA A 354 15.86 0.39 -9.20
CA ALA A 354 14.59 -0.01 -8.60
C ALA A 354 14.48 0.45 -7.13
N THR A 355 15.58 0.35 -6.37
CA THR A 355 15.62 0.83 -4.98
C THR A 355 15.45 2.35 -4.91
N LEU A 356 16.15 3.11 -5.74
CA LEU A 356 16.02 4.57 -5.78
C LEU A 356 14.67 5.03 -6.35
N ALA A 357 14.17 4.34 -7.37
CA ALA A 357 12.86 4.56 -7.96
C ALA A 357 11.74 4.37 -6.95
N SER A 358 11.86 3.40 -6.05
CA SER A 358 10.87 3.19 -4.97
C SER A 358 10.70 4.42 -4.08
N VAL A 359 11.75 5.26 -3.95
CA VAL A 359 11.71 6.52 -3.21
C VAL A 359 10.92 7.56 -3.99
N GLY A 360 9.77 7.97 -3.45
CA GLY A 360 8.94 9.02 -4.05
C GLY A 360 7.99 8.52 -5.13
N THR A 361 7.86 7.20 -5.27
CA THR A 361 6.74 6.63 -6.03
C THR A 361 5.44 6.89 -5.25
N ALA A 362 4.38 7.35 -5.94
CA ALA A 362 3.08 7.49 -5.31
C ALA A 362 2.48 6.10 -5.03
N GLY A 363 1.98 5.86 -3.81
CA GLY A 363 1.35 4.60 -3.38
C GLY A 363 -0.05 4.37 -3.95
N VAL A 364 -0.23 4.60 -5.24
CA VAL A 364 -1.51 4.48 -5.97
C VAL A 364 -1.44 3.38 -7.04
N PRO A 365 -2.58 2.79 -7.44
CA PRO A 365 -2.58 1.64 -8.34
C PRO A 365 -1.92 1.95 -9.70
N GLY A 366 -1.19 0.98 -10.24
CA GLY A 366 -0.61 1.04 -11.59
C GLY A 366 0.68 1.87 -11.74
N VAL A 367 1.12 2.62 -10.72
CA VAL A 367 2.37 3.41 -10.80
C VAL A 367 3.60 2.50 -10.91
N GLY A 368 3.56 1.30 -10.35
CA GLY A 368 4.66 0.33 -10.44
C GLY A 368 5.09 0.00 -11.87
N LEU A 369 4.15 -0.05 -12.82
CA LEU A 369 4.42 -0.32 -14.24
C LEU A 369 5.06 0.89 -14.94
N ILE A 370 4.70 2.11 -14.54
CA ILE A 370 5.34 3.34 -15.04
C ILE A 370 6.81 3.37 -14.61
N MET A 371 7.08 3.00 -13.35
CA MET A 371 8.43 2.94 -12.81
C MET A 371 9.26 1.81 -13.43
N LEU A 372 8.63 0.68 -13.79
CA LEU A 372 9.28 -0.40 -14.50
C LEU A 372 9.87 0.06 -15.85
N ALA A 373 9.19 0.96 -16.57
CA ALA A 373 9.71 1.48 -17.83
C ALA A 373 11.08 2.17 -17.65
N MET A 374 11.28 2.89 -16.55
CA MET A 374 12.58 3.51 -16.24
C MET A 374 13.65 2.47 -15.92
N VAL A 375 13.30 1.41 -15.17
CA VAL A 375 14.22 0.33 -14.82
C VAL A 375 14.67 -0.44 -16.07
N LEU A 376 13.74 -0.77 -16.97
CA LEU A 376 14.05 -1.48 -18.22
C LEU A 376 14.95 -0.64 -19.13
N GLN A 377 14.65 0.65 -19.27
CA GLN A 377 15.45 1.58 -20.08
C GLN A 377 16.89 1.69 -19.59
N GLN A 378 17.12 1.68 -18.28
CA GLN A 378 18.46 1.74 -17.66
C GLN A 378 19.39 0.62 -18.15
N VAL A 379 18.83 -0.56 -18.43
CA VAL A 379 19.55 -1.75 -18.90
C VAL A 379 19.28 -2.08 -20.36
N ASN A 380 18.79 -1.11 -21.14
CA ASN A 380 18.51 -1.23 -22.57
C ASN A 380 17.50 -2.34 -22.95
N LEU A 381 16.53 -2.62 -22.08
CA LEU A 381 15.43 -3.53 -22.37
C LEU A 381 14.23 -2.80 -23.01
N PRO A 382 13.48 -3.46 -23.91
CA PRO A 382 12.31 -2.88 -24.57
C PRO A 382 11.16 -2.70 -23.57
N VAL A 383 10.62 -1.48 -23.51
CA VAL A 383 9.48 -1.14 -22.64
C VAL A 383 8.18 -1.78 -23.12
N GLU A 384 8.11 -2.16 -24.39
CA GLU A 384 7.01 -2.92 -24.98
C GLU A 384 6.80 -4.27 -24.27
N GLY A 385 7.84 -4.82 -23.65
CA GLY A 385 7.75 -6.02 -22.81
C GLY A 385 6.81 -5.87 -21.61
N ILE A 386 6.52 -4.64 -21.17
CA ILE A 386 5.52 -4.36 -20.12
C ILE A 386 4.12 -4.80 -20.55
N ALA A 387 3.81 -4.71 -21.84
CA ALA A 387 2.51 -5.13 -22.38
C ALA A 387 2.27 -6.64 -22.20
N LEU A 388 3.33 -7.43 -22.09
CA LEU A 388 3.22 -8.87 -21.83
C LEU A 388 2.70 -9.15 -20.42
N ILE A 389 3.09 -8.35 -19.41
CA ILE A 389 2.78 -8.63 -18.01
C ILE A 389 1.59 -7.82 -17.48
N ILE A 390 1.14 -6.78 -18.20
CA ILE A 390 0.07 -5.88 -17.75
C ILE A 390 -1.25 -6.61 -17.46
N GLY A 391 -1.53 -7.68 -18.19
CA GLY A 391 -2.75 -8.47 -18.03
C GLY A 391 -2.84 -9.20 -16.69
N VAL A 392 -1.69 -9.66 -16.15
CA VAL A 392 -1.63 -10.34 -14.84
C VAL A 392 -1.22 -9.40 -13.70
N ASP A 393 -0.69 -8.21 -14.02
CA ASP A 393 -0.21 -7.25 -13.03
C ASP A 393 -1.29 -6.86 -12.03
N ARG A 394 -2.55 -6.79 -12.45
CA ARG A 394 -3.63 -6.37 -11.56
C ARG A 394 -3.76 -7.24 -10.31
N LEU A 395 -3.57 -8.56 -10.45
CA LEU A 395 -3.60 -9.51 -9.32
C LEU A 395 -2.32 -9.43 -8.49
N LEU A 396 -1.17 -9.23 -9.15
CA LEU A 396 0.10 -9.07 -8.46
C LEU A 396 0.14 -7.77 -7.65
N ASP A 397 -0.42 -6.67 -8.17
CA ASP A 397 -0.50 -5.35 -7.54
C ASP A 397 -1.12 -5.38 -6.15
N MET A 398 -2.19 -6.16 -6.02
CA MET A 398 -2.88 -6.41 -4.76
C MET A 398 -1.94 -7.03 -3.73
N THR A 399 -1.24 -8.10 -4.12
CA THR A 399 -0.29 -8.79 -3.25
C THR A 399 0.89 -7.89 -2.90
N ARG A 400 1.45 -7.16 -3.86
CA ARG A 400 2.53 -6.17 -3.63
C ARG A 400 2.14 -5.15 -2.58
N THR A 401 0.93 -4.61 -2.70
CA THR A 401 0.43 -3.60 -1.76
C THR A 401 0.34 -4.16 -0.34
N ALA A 402 -0.19 -5.38 -0.19
CA ALA A 402 -0.27 -6.04 1.11
C ALA A 402 1.12 -6.30 1.72
N VAL A 403 2.12 -6.67 0.91
CA VAL A 403 3.51 -6.83 1.34
C VAL A 403 4.10 -5.48 1.78
N ASN A 404 3.93 -4.42 0.98
CA ASN A 404 4.46 -3.08 1.28
C ASN A 404 4.01 -2.58 2.65
N ILE A 405 2.71 -2.58 2.92
CA ILE A 405 2.20 -2.10 4.21
C ILE A 405 2.58 -2.99 5.40
N THR A 406 2.84 -4.28 5.15
CA THR A 406 3.38 -5.21 6.16
C THR A 406 4.84 -4.86 6.48
N GLY A 407 5.61 -4.48 5.45
CA GLY A 407 6.94 -3.90 5.60
C GLY A 407 6.92 -2.60 6.39
N ASP A 408 5.97 -1.70 6.11
CA ASP A 408 5.81 -0.42 6.84
C ASP A 408 5.64 -0.65 8.35
N CYS A 409 4.72 -1.55 8.73
CA CYS A 409 4.51 -1.88 10.13
C CYS A 409 5.69 -2.65 10.74
N THR A 410 6.40 -3.47 9.97
CA THR A 410 7.62 -4.14 10.43
C THR A 410 8.70 -3.12 10.77
N VAL A 411 9.01 -2.20 9.86
CA VAL A 411 9.99 -1.13 10.07
C VAL A 411 9.56 -0.21 11.21
N ALA A 412 8.29 0.19 11.25
CA ALA A 412 7.76 1.02 12.33
C ALA A 412 7.89 0.31 13.70
N THR A 413 7.66 -1.00 13.79
CA THR A 413 7.84 -1.76 15.04
C THR A 413 9.31 -1.81 15.46
N ILE A 414 10.23 -2.06 14.53
CA ILE A 414 11.68 -2.06 14.79
C ILE A 414 12.11 -0.71 15.35
N ILE A 415 11.66 0.36 14.71
CA ILE A 415 12.04 1.72 15.09
C ILE A 415 11.43 2.11 16.42
N ALA A 416 10.15 1.81 16.65
CA ALA A 416 9.46 2.02 17.91
C ALA A 416 10.17 1.34 19.06
N LYS A 417 10.55 0.06 18.90
CA LYS A 417 11.35 -0.66 19.89
C LYS A 417 12.70 0.03 20.14
N SER A 418 13.39 0.45 19.07
CA SER A 418 14.70 1.09 19.17
C SER A 418 14.67 2.49 19.80
N GLU A 419 13.53 3.18 19.75
CA GLU A 419 13.32 4.53 20.30
C GLU A 419 12.57 4.51 21.64
N GLY A 420 12.24 3.32 22.17
CA GLY A 420 11.47 3.16 23.40
C GLY A 420 10.01 3.65 23.28
N ASP A 421 9.45 3.70 22.07
CA ASP A 421 8.09 4.16 21.76
C ASP A 421 7.18 2.99 21.34
N LEU A 422 7.39 1.81 21.93
CA LEU A 422 6.60 0.60 21.69
C LEU A 422 6.00 0.11 23.02
N ASP A 423 4.68 0.00 23.07
CA ASP A 423 3.99 -0.70 24.15
C ASP A 423 3.99 -2.21 23.87
N GLU A 424 4.90 -2.92 24.55
CA GLU A 424 5.04 -4.37 24.41
C GLU A 424 3.88 -5.15 25.01
N ALA A 425 3.15 -4.60 25.98
CA ALA A 425 1.97 -5.26 26.53
C ALA A 425 0.87 -5.28 25.48
N VAL A 426 0.62 -4.15 24.82
CA VAL A 426 -0.31 -4.07 23.68
C VAL A 426 0.17 -4.96 22.54
N PHE A 427 1.46 -4.93 22.19
CA PHE A 427 1.98 -5.79 21.13
C PHE A 427 1.75 -7.27 21.41
N ASN A 428 1.99 -7.75 22.64
CA ASN A 428 1.88 -9.17 22.98
C ASN A 428 0.45 -9.63 23.29
N ASP A 429 -0.50 -8.72 23.51
CA ASP A 429 -1.92 -9.03 23.72
C ASP A 429 -2.60 -9.43 22.40
N PRO A 430 -3.07 -10.69 22.24
CA PRO A 430 -3.76 -11.14 21.03
C PRO A 430 -5.07 -10.38 20.76
N ASP A 431 -5.73 -9.84 21.78
CA ASP A 431 -7.04 -9.19 21.70
C ASP A 431 -6.96 -7.65 21.56
N ALA A 432 -5.74 -7.11 21.49
CA ALA A 432 -5.50 -5.68 21.36
C ALA A 432 -6.24 -5.08 20.14
N GLY A 433 -6.91 -3.94 20.36
CA GLY A 433 -7.60 -3.17 19.32
C GLY A 433 -9.05 -3.60 19.04
N HIS A 434 -9.52 -4.76 19.51
CA HIS A 434 -10.90 -5.20 19.26
C HIS A 434 -11.98 -4.26 19.84
N GLN A 435 -11.73 -3.63 20.99
CA GLN A 435 -12.70 -2.72 21.63
C GLN A 435 -12.87 -1.38 20.88
N GLN A 436 -11.90 -1.00 20.06
CA GLN A 436 -11.90 0.28 19.35
C GLN A 436 -12.54 0.19 17.95
N GLU A 437 -12.76 -1.03 17.44
CA GLU A 437 -13.42 -1.30 16.16
C GLU A 437 -14.95 -1.11 16.23
N ASP A 438 -15.53 -1.20 17.43
CA ASP A 438 -16.96 -1.01 17.67
C ASP A 438 -17.32 0.49 17.60
N VAL A 439 -18.02 0.86 16.54
CA VAL A 439 -18.66 2.16 16.44
C VAL A 439 -20.00 2.07 17.16
N ASP A 440 -20.03 2.47 18.43
CA ASP A 440 -21.28 2.71 19.16
C ASP A 440 -22.02 3.90 18.51
N PHE A 441 -22.98 3.59 17.64
CA PHE A 441 -23.88 4.58 17.04
C PHE A 441 -24.96 5.06 18.02
N GLU A 442 -25.18 4.39 19.16
CA GLU A 442 -26.20 4.79 20.15
C GLU A 442 -25.79 6.06 20.92
N HIS A 443 -24.51 6.40 20.94
CA HIS A 443 -24.03 7.66 21.53
C HIS A 443 -24.51 8.93 20.77
N PHE A 444 -24.99 8.81 19.53
CA PHE A 444 -25.60 9.94 18.83
C PHE A 444 -26.95 10.36 19.42
N ASP A 445 -27.69 9.43 20.04
CA ASP A 445 -29.01 9.74 20.60
C ASP A 445 -28.93 10.32 22.02
N LYS A 446 -27.89 10.00 22.81
CA LYS A 446 -27.72 10.57 24.16
C LYS A 446 -27.37 12.06 24.16
N ASN A 447 -26.64 12.54 23.15
CA ASN A 447 -26.34 13.97 23.02
C ASN A 447 -27.56 14.82 22.63
N LYS A 448 -28.66 14.20 22.17
CA LYS A 448 -29.95 14.90 21.95
C LYS A 448 -30.77 15.07 23.22
N GLU A 449 -30.51 14.28 24.26
CA GLU A 449 -31.22 14.40 25.54
C GLU A 449 -30.52 15.38 26.51
N SER A 450 -29.30 15.82 26.19
CA SER A 450 -28.51 16.78 26.97
C SER A 450 -28.34 18.16 26.30
N ALA A 451 -29.00 18.40 25.17
CA ALA A 451 -29.13 19.70 24.51
C ALA A 451 -30.60 20.14 24.55
#